data_AF-A0A1L7VYB3-F1
#
_entry.id   AF-A0A1L7VYB3-F1
#
_cell.length_a   1.000
_cell.length_b   1.000
_cell.length_c   1.000
_cell.angle_alpha   90.00
_cell.angle_beta   90.00
_cell.angle_gamma   90.00
#
_symmetry.space_group_name_H-M   'P 1'
#
loop_
_entity.id
_entity.type
_entity.pdbx_description
1 polymer ?
#
loop_
_entity_poly.entity_id
_entity_poly.type
_entity_poly.pdbx_seq_one_letter_code
_entity_poly.pdbx_strand_id
1 'polypeptide(L)'
;MAYNLGLNVDPRTWDIPSLEQKRRKRLWWAVYVYDKWFLLLGLMHGLNLTPILPRSATALGRPSLVDDSQMDVEPLLESDFMEGNCDGVETDVPLQYRTSVSMASLSIILSDLLKTFYTIKSKQEWLKHRSAEKLFSENARLDRSLTSWEEESLIPLLQVRAYPDPIGSIILAYHTLRVILYRAVLLKLERLETDASLIIDKAFAVSSDAISFVQNLTMSQMSAFWWPCESYPFQDEIASLWGKILPPISYSLLIL
;
A
#
# COMPACT_ATOMS: atom_id res chain seq x y z
N MET A 1 7.68 -20.26 0.73
CA MET A 1 6.52 -21.14 1.04
C MET A 1 5.35 -20.91 0.09
N ALA A 2 4.92 -19.68 -0.19
CA ALA A 2 3.82 -19.42 -1.15
C ALA A 2 4.05 -20.03 -2.56
N TYR A 3 5.26 -19.88 -3.13
CA TYR A 3 5.63 -20.54 -4.40
C TYR A 3 5.58 -22.07 -4.33
N ASN A 4 5.98 -22.67 -3.20
CA ASN A 4 5.96 -24.13 -3.03
C ASN A 4 4.52 -24.66 -2.96
N LEU A 5 3.56 -23.83 -2.57
CA LEU A 5 2.14 -24.15 -2.56
C LEU A 5 1.45 -23.88 -3.91
N GLY A 6 2.20 -23.35 -4.89
CA GLY A 6 1.68 -22.99 -6.22
C GLY A 6 0.64 -21.87 -6.19
N LEU A 7 0.65 -21.02 -5.16
CA LEU A 7 -0.35 -19.93 -5.03
C LEU A 7 -0.18 -18.85 -6.12
N ASN A 8 0.99 -18.79 -6.75
CA ASN A 8 1.30 -17.86 -7.83
C ASN A 8 0.72 -18.30 -9.19
N VAL A 9 0.10 -19.49 -9.26
CA VAL A 9 -0.49 -20.07 -10.47
C VAL A 9 -2.01 -19.96 -10.41
N ASP A 10 -2.65 -19.54 -11.51
CA ASP A 10 -4.10 -19.39 -11.61
C ASP A 10 -4.79 -20.77 -11.47
N PRO A 11 -5.59 -20.98 -10.41
CA PRO A 11 -6.22 -22.26 -10.14
C PRO A 11 -7.42 -22.57 -11.05
N ARG A 12 -7.83 -21.69 -11.97
CA ARG A 12 -9.02 -21.87 -12.83
C ARG A 12 -9.00 -23.13 -13.69
N THR A 13 -7.82 -23.54 -14.12
CA THR A 13 -7.63 -24.73 -14.97
C THR A 13 -7.56 -26.03 -14.17
N TRP A 14 -7.54 -25.94 -12.84
CA TRP A 14 -7.32 -27.09 -11.98
C TRP A 14 -8.64 -27.77 -11.65
N ASP A 15 -8.60 -29.09 -11.49
CA ASP A 15 -9.74 -29.90 -11.08
C ASP A 15 -9.99 -29.80 -9.56
N ILE A 16 -10.35 -28.61 -9.10
CA ILE A 16 -10.68 -28.30 -7.70
C ILE A 16 -11.97 -27.46 -7.61
N PRO A 17 -12.70 -27.53 -6.49
CA PRO A 17 -13.93 -26.75 -6.30
C PRO A 17 -13.70 -25.25 -6.47
N SER A 18 -14.67 -24.53 -7.04
CA SER A 18 -14.59 -23.07 -7.28
C SER A 18 -14.32 -22.28 -6.00
N LEU A 19 -14.85 -22.74 -4.86
CA LEU A 19 -14.58 -22.16 -3.55
C LEU A 19 -13.07 -22.21 -3.20
N GLU A 20 -12.42 -23.33 -3.47
CA GLU A 20 -10.99 -23.51 -3.23
C GLU A 20 -10.14 -22.66 -4.20
N GLN A 21 -10.57 -22.53 -5.46
CA GLN A 21 -9.94 -21.63 -6.43
C GLN A 21 -9.97 -20.17 -5.94
N LYS A 22 -11.15 -19.68 -5.52
CA LYS A 22 -11.30 -18.33 -4.96
C LYS A 22 -10.45 -18.13 -3.70
N ARG A 23 -10.42 -19.11 -2.79
CA ARG A 23 -9.58 -19.07 -1.58
C ARG A 23 -8.09 -18.92 -1.92
N ARG A 24 -7.58 -19.70 -2.87
CA ARG A 24 -6.18 -19.61 -3.33
C ARG A 24 -5.87 -18.25 -3.93
N LYS A 25 -6.76 -17.71 -4.76
CA LYS A 25 -6.62 -16.37 -5.33
C LYS A 25 -6.57 -15.30 -4.23
N ARG A 26 -7.48 -15.34 -3.24
CA ARG A 26 -7.45 -14.41 -2.08
C ARG A 26 -6.15 -14.52 -1.27
N LEU A 27 -5.68 -15.75 -1.02
CA LEU A 27 -4.42 -15.99 -0.31
C LEU A 27 -3.21 -15.45 -1.07
N TRP A 28 -3.16 -15.64 -2.38
CA TRP A 28 -2.10 -15.07 -3.23
C TRP A 28 -2.06 -13.55 -3.11
N TRP A 29 -3.20 -12.88 -3.29
CA TRP A 29 -3.27 -11.43 -3.19
C TRP A 29 -2.95 -10.91 -1.79
N ALA A 30 -3.32 -11.64 -0.73
CA ALA A 30 -2.90 -11.30 0.63
C ALA A 30 -1.37 -11.35 0.79
N VAL A 31 -0.71 -12.39 0.26
CA VAL A 31 0.76 -12.51 0.26
C VAL A 31 1.40 -11.41 -0.57
N TYR A 32 0.85 -11.10 -1.74
CA TYR A 32 1.34 -10.06 -2.64
C TYR A 32 1.29 -8.68 -1.96
N VAL A 33 0.12 -8.29 -1.43
CA VAL A 33 -0.07 -7.04 -0.67
C VAL A 33 0.94 -7.00 0.47
N TYR A 34 1.02 -8.05 1.29
CA TYR A 34 1.94 -8.08 2.42
C TYR A 34 3.40 -7.89 2.00
N ASP A 35 3.88 -8.57 0.96
CA ASP A 35 5.25 -8.42 0.46
C ASP A 35 5.55 -6.96 0.06
N LYS A 36 4.71 -6.36 -0.80
CA LYS A 36 4.97 -5.00 -1.32
C LYS A 36 4.94 -3.93 -0.22
N TRP A 37 3.96 -4.00 0.68
CA TRP A 37 3.81 -3.03 1.77
C TRP A 37 4.88 -3.19 2.85
N PHE A 38 5.29 -4.42 3.15
CA PHE A 38 6.38 -4.67 4.08
C PHE A 38 7.72 -4.16 3.55
N LEU A 39 7.98 -4.30 2.23
CA LEU A 39 9.15 -3.69 1.58
C LEU A 39 9.13 -2.17 1.68
N LEU A 40 7.97 -1.54 1.46
CA LEU A 40 7.80 -0.10 1.57
C LEU A 40 8.11 0.40 2.98
N LEU A 41 7.58 -0.28 4.01
CA LEU A 41 7.85 0.03 5.40
C LEU A 41 9.36 -0.06 5.70
N GLY A 42 10.01 -1.13 5.24
CA GLY A 42 11.45 -1.28 5.39
C GLY A 42 12.26 -0.17 4.71
N LEU A 43 11.84 0.27 3.52
CA LEU A 43 12.46 1.40 2.83
C LEU A 43 12.28 2.71 3.61
N MET A 44 11.07 2.98 4.11
CA MET A 44 10.78 4.18 4.90
C MET A 44 11.68 4.26 6.15
N HIS A 45 11.88 3.11 6.81
CA HIS A 45 12.85 2.94 7.89
C HIS A 45 14.28 3.28 7.48
N GLY A 46 14.73 2.70 6.37
CA GLY A 46 16.07 2.91 5.83
C GLY A 46 16.36 4.34 5.39
N LEU A 47 15.31 5.11 5.16
CA LEU A 47 15.32 6.48 4.69
C LEU A 47 15.25 7.52 5.82
N ASN A 48 15.37 7.09 7.09
CA ASN A 48 15.25 7.90 8.30
C ASN A 48 13.91 8.67 8.42
N LEU A 49 12.84 8.20 7.75
CA LEU A 49 11.51 8.81 7.86
C LEU A 49 10.78 8.40 9.15
N THR A 50 11.33 7.45 9.91
CA THR A 50 10.86 7.00 11.22
C THR A 50 12.01 7.10 12.22
N PRO A 51 12.08 8.17 13.04
CA PRO A 51 13.21 8.38 13.95
C PRO A 51 13.24 7.47 15.20
N ILE A 52 12.28 6.55 15.34
CA ILE A 52 11.90 6.00 16.65
C ILE A 52 12.30 4.53 16.84
N LEU A 53 12.79 3.87 15.79
CA LEU A 53 13.11 2.44 15.84
C LEU A 53 14.60 2.21 15.55
N PRO A 54 15.25 1.26 16.25
CA PRO A 54 16.64 0.91 15.96
C PRO A 54 16.74 0.55 14.47
N ARG A 55 17.84 0.97 13.82
CA ARG A 55 18.17 0.61 12.43
C ARG A 55 18.23 -0.91 12.31
N SER A 56 17.08 -1.57 12.16
CA SER A 56 17.05 -2.99 11.93
C SER A 56 17.60 -3.23 10.54
N ALA A 57 18.76 -3.89 10.48
CA ALA A 57 19.42 -4.30 9.25
C ALA A 57 18.54 -5.18 8.34
N THR A 58 17.38 -5.65 8.82
CA THR A 58 16.45 -6.51 8.06
C THR A 58 15.66 -5.78 6.97
N ALA A 59 15.54 -4.45 7.06
CA ALA A 59 14.72 -3.62 6.17
C ALA A 59 15.50 -2.95 5.02
N LEU A 60 16.81 -2.74 5.20
CA LEU A 60 17.68 -2.11 4.23
C LEU A 60 18.18 -3.13 3.21
N GLY A 61 17.36 -3.43 2.19
CA GLY A 61 17.81 -4.15 1.00
C GLY A 61 17.22 -5.54 0.77
N ARG A 62 16.14 -5.92 1.48
CA ARG A 62 15.39 -7.11 1.10
C ARG A 62 14.78 -6.90 -0.30
N PRO A 63 15.06 -7.77 -1.29
CA PRO A 63 14.37 -7.71 -2.58
C PRO A 63 12.91 -8.14 -2.39
N SER A 64 12.03 -7.75 -3.31
CA SER A 64 10.68 -8.30 -3.36
C SER A 64 10.77 -9.81 -3.48
N LEU A 65 10.14 -10.52 -2.54
CA LEU A 65 10.10 -11.97 -2.62
C LEU A 65 9.07 -12.43 -3.65
N VAL A 66 8.04 -11.62 -3.87
CA VAL A 66 7.04 -11.86 -4.90
C VAL A 66 7.43 -11.09 -6.16
N ASP A 67 7.87 -11.81 -7.17
CA ASP A 67 8.17 -11.22 -8.47
C ASP A 67 6.96 -11.27 -9.40
N ASP A 68 6.62 -10.12 -9.99
CA ASP A 68 5.43 -9.99 -10.83
C ASP A 68 5.56 -10.76 -12.16
N SER A 69 6.77 -11.16 -12.57
CA SER A 69 6.96 -12.02 -13.76
C SER A 69 6.67 -13.50 -13.49
N GLN A 70 6.60 -13.88 -12.22
CA GLN A 70 6.43 -15.26 -11.77
C GLN A 70 5.00 -15.51 -11.27
N MET A 71 4.03 -14.71 -11.72
CA MET A 71 2.61 -14.88 -11.41
C MET A 71 1.75 -14.76 -12.67
N ASP A 72 0.69 -15.55 -12.71
CA ASP A 72 -0.36 -15.53 -13.75
C ASP A 72 -1.76 -15.28 -13.13
N VAL A 73 -1.84 -15.09 -11.81
CA VAL A 73 -3.10 -14.89 -11.09
C VAL A 73 -3.75 -13.58 -11.50
N GLU A 74 -5.01 -13.66 -11.94
CA GLU A 74 -5.78 -12.49 -12.34
C GLU A 74 -6.04 -11.48 -11.19
N PRO A 75 -6.33 -10.21 -11.52
CA PRO A 75 -6.74 -9.19 -10.56
C PRO A 75 -7.84 -9.68 -9.62
N LEU A 76 -7.72 -9.32 -8.34
CA LEU A 76 -8.72 -9.63 -7.33
C LEU A 76 -10.02 -8.86 -7.61
N LEU A 77 -11.15 -9.56 -7.58
CA LEU A 77 -12.48 -8.99 -7.81
C LEU A 77 -13.37 -9.18 -6.57
N GLU A 78 -14.41 -8.37 -6.44
CA GLU A 78 -15.39 -8.49 -5.36
C GLU A 78 -16.08 -9.87 -5.36
N SER A 79 -16.33 -10.43 -6.55
CA SER A 79 -16.91 -11.77 -6.73
C SER A 79 -16.03 -12.90 -6.18
N ASP A 80 -14.74 -12.66 -5.97
CA ASP A 80 -13.83 -13.64 -5.36
C ASP A 80 -14.09 -13.82 -3.87
N PHE A 81 -14.81 -12.90 -3.21
CA PHE A 81 -15.19 -12.99 -1.80
C PHE A 81 -16.57 -13.61 -1.58
N MET A 82 -17.44 -13.58 -2.59
CA MET A 82 -18.80 -14.08 -2.49
C MET A 82 -18.85 -15.61 -2.66
N GLU A 83 -19.46 -16.32 -1.70
CA GLU A 83 -19.71 -17.77 -1.75
C GLU A 83 -21.15 -18.04 -2.21
N GLY A 84 -21.32 -18.74 -3.34
CA GLY A 84 -22.62 -19.30 -3.75
C GLY A 84 -23.59 -18.34 -4.47
N ASN A 85 -24.43 -18.93 -5.31
CA ASN A 85 -25.46 -18.30 -6.11
C ASN A 85 -26.52 -17.70 -5.14
N CYS A 86 -26.48 -16.40 -4.86
CA CYS A 86 -27.62 -15.75 -4.24
C CYS A 86 -28.72 -15.68 -5.30
N ASP A 87 -29.77 -16.48 -5.12
CA ASP A 87 -30.96 -16.44 -5.95
C ASP A 87 -31.54 -15.02 -5.96
N GLY A 88 -31.18 -14.22 -6.97
CA GLY A 88 -31.83 -12.95 -7.33
C GLY A 88 -31.84 -11.82 -6.29
N VAL A 89 -31.21 -11.98 -5.12
CA VAL A 89 -31.10 -10.91 -4.12
C VAL A 89 -29.76 -10.21 -4.30
N GLU A 90 -29.79 -8.97 -4.80
CA GLU A 90 -28.67 -8.03 -4.74
C GLU A 90 -28.24 -7.87 -3.28
N THR A 91 -27.28 -8.70 -2.85
CA THR A 91 -26.68 -8.57 -1.54
C THR A 91 -25.56 -7.55 -1.68
N ASP A 92 -25.70 -6.39 -1.03
CA ASP A 92 -24.69 -5.34 -1.03
C ASP A 92 -23.33 -5.92 -0.60
N VAL A 93 -22.30 -5.69 -1.40
CA VAL A 93 -20.97 -6.27 -1.15
C VAL A 93 -20.39 -5.61 0.09
N PRO A 94 -20.00 -6.38 1.12
CA PRO A 94 -19.39 -5.82 2.32
C PRO A 94 -18.21 -4.91 2.00
N LEU A 95 -18.17 -3.74 2.64
CA LEU A 95 -17.15 -2.71 2.40
C LEU A 95 -15.72 -3.26 2.56
N GLN A 96 -15.51 -4.24 3.45
CA GLN A 96 -14.22 -4.88 3.69
C GLN A 96 -13.69 -5.62 2.46
N TYR A 97 -14.56 -6.19 1.64
CA TYR A 97 -14.16 -6.87 0.40
C TYR A 97 -13.75 -5.83 -0.65
N ARG A 98 -14.51 -4.74 -0.75
CA ARG A 98 -14.20 -3.63 -1.65
C ARG A 98 -12.86 -2.96 -1.27
N THR A 99 -12.61 -2.71 0.02
CA THR A 99 -11.31 -2.18 0.47
C THR A 99 -10.17 -3.17 0.24
N SER A 100 -10.40 -4.48 0.39
CA SER A 100 -9.39 -5.51 0.08
C SER A 100 -9.02 -5.52 -1.41
N VAL A 101 -10.01 -5.42 -2.29
CA VAL A 101 -9.82 -5.29 -3.74
C VAL A 101 -9.05 -4.01 -4.08
N SER A 102 -9.48 -2.87 -3.53
CA SER A 102 -8.79 -1.59 -3.74
C SER A 102 -7.35 -1.60 -3.22
N MET A 103 -7.07 -2.26 -2.09
CA MET A 103 -5.69 -2.41 -1.61
C MET A 103 -4.85 -3.28 -2.55
N ALA A 104 -5.42 -4.37 -3.06
CA ALA A 104 -4.74 -5.24 -4.02
C ALA A 104 -4.36 -4.46 -5.28
N SER A 105 -5.28 -3.67 -5.84
CA SER A 105 -5.01 -2.83 -7.00
C SER A 105 -3.98 -1.73 -6.71
N LEU A 106 -4.05 -1.07 -5.56
CA LEU A 106 -3.05 -0.08 -5.14
C LEU A 106 -1.65 -0.70 -4.99
N SER A 107 -1.58 -1.96 -4.56
CA SER A 107 -0.32 -2.70 -4.39
C SER A 107 0.36 -3.01 -5.73
N ILE A 108 -0.38 -3.06 -6.83
CA ILE A 108 0.19 -3.16 -8.19
C ILE A 108 0.94 -1.87 -8.53
N ILE A 109 0.32 -0.71 -8.28
CA ILE A 109 0.95 0.60 -8.47
C ILE A 109 2.19 0.73 -7.57
N LEU A 110 2.09 0.26 -6.32
CA LEU A 110 3.23 0.22 -5.40
C LEU A 110 4.39 -0.62 -5.97
N SER A 111 4.11 -1.81 -6.51
CA SER A 111 5.15 -2.67 -7.11
C SER A 111 5.88 -1.95 -8.25
N ASP A 112 5.14 -1.27 -9.13
CA ASP A 112 5.70 -0.49 -10.23
C ASP A 112 6.54 0.70 -9.73
N LEU A 113 6.05 1.45 -8.76
CA LEU A 113 6.80 2.53 -8.11
C LEU A 113 8.11 2.01 -7.50
N LEU A 114 8.04 0.89 -6.76
CA LEU A 114 9.21 0.24 -6.17
C LEU A 114 10.22 -0.19 -7.23
N LYS A 115 9.76 -0.81 -8.31
CA LYS A 115 10.59 -1.21 -9.47
C LYS A 115 11.27 -0.01 -10.12
N THR A 116 10.50 1.05 -10.34
CA THR A 116 10.93 2.27 -11.04
C THR A 116 11.91 3.11 -10.23
N PHE A 117 11.77 3.19 -8.91
CA PHE A 117 12.56 4.12 -8.08
C PHE A 117 13.47 3.46 -7.05
N TYR A 118 13.10 2.30 -6.50
CA TYR A 118 13.67 1.80 -5.25
C TYR A 118 14.47 0.50 -5.36
N THR A 119 14.36 -0.24 -6.48
CA THR A 119 15.20 -1.42 -6.71
C THR A 119 16.67 -1.05 -6.85
N ILE A 120 17.57 -1.99 -6.51
CA ILE A 120 19.03 -1.81 -6.65
C ILE A 120 19.39 -1.49 -8.11
N LYS A 121 18.78 -2.23 -9.07
CA LYS A 121 18.98 -2.02 -10.50
C LYS A 121 18.52 -0.63 -10.92
N SER A 122 17.33 -0.21 -10.49
CA SER A 122 16.83 1.14 -10.77
C SER A 122 17.75 2.22 -10.20
N LYS A 123 18.19 2.08 -8.94
CA LYS A 123 19.14 3.04 -8.34
C LYS A 123 20.41 3.18 -9.18
N GLN A 124 21.00 2.06 -9.62
CA GLN A 124 22.17 2.08 -10.50
C GLN A 124 21.87 2.72 -11.87
N GLU A 125 20.72 2.41 -12.45
CA GLU A 125 20.27 2.98 -13.72
C GLU A 125 20.12 4.50 -13.65
N TRP A 126 19.44 5.01 -12.62
CA TRP A 126 19.30 6.45 -12.40
C TRP A 126 20.62 7.12 -12.07
N LEU A 127 21.55 6.41 -11.41
CA LEU A 127 22.90 6.94 -11.18
C LEU A 127 23.66 7.16 -12.49
N LYS A 128 23.56 6.21 -13.44
CA LYS A 128 24.19 6.26 -14.76
C LYS A 128 23.51 7.25 -15.70
N HIS A 129 22.18 7.21 -15.76
CA HIS A 129 21.36 8.00 -16.69
C HIS A 129 20.75 9.20 -16.00
N ARG A 130 21.41 10.36 -16.14
CA ARG A 130 21.01 11.65 -15.57
C ARG A 130 20.01 12.40 -16.46
N SER A 131 18.91 11.76 -16.86
CA SER A 131 17.87 12.41 -17.66
C SER A 131 16.73 12.93 -16.80
N ALA A 132 16.59 14.26 -16.73
CA ALA A 132 15.46 14.92 -16.08
C ALA A 132 14.15 14.65 -16.83
N GLU A 133 14.18 14.62 -18.17
CA GLU A 133 13.00 14.30 -18.99
C GLU A 133 12.44 12.92 -18.67
N LYS A 134 13.29 11.89 -18.61
CA LYS A 134 12.88 10.53 -18.21
C LYS A 134 12.28 10.54 -16.80
N LEU A 135 12.89 11.26 -15.87
CA LEU A 135 12.39 11.38 -14.50
C LEU A 135 10.99 12.01 -14.43
N PHE A 136 10.78 13.12 -15.15
CA PHE A 136 9.47 13.76 -15.22
C PHE A 136 8.44 12.87 -15.90
N SER A 137 8.82 12.12 -16.93
CA SER A 137 7.92 11.18 -17.61
C SER A 137 7.45 10.05 -16.70
N GLU A 138 8.35 9.43 -15.92
CA GLU A 138 8.00 8.38 -14.96
C GLU A 138 7.18 8.93 -13.79
N ASN A 139 7.51 10.12 -13.31
CA ASN A 139 6.71 10.81 -12.29
C ASN A 139 5.27 11.04 -12.78
N ALA A 140 5.11 11.64 -13.97
CA ALA A 140 3.80 11.94 -14.54
C ALA A 140 2.98 10.67 -14.81
N ARG A 141 3.63 9.58 -15.23
CA ARG A 141 2.99 8.28 -15.45
C ARG A 141 2.41 7.72 -14.15
N LEU A 142 3.21 7.66 -13.08
CA LEU A 142 2.77 7.11 -11.79
C LEU A 142 1.79 8.04 -11.05
N ASP A 143 1.98 9.36 -11.13
CA ASP A 143 1.04 10.35 -10.58
C ASP A 143 -0.33 10.19 -11.24
N ARG A 144 -0.38 10.04 -12.58
CA ARG A 144 -1.63 9.77 -13.31
C ARG A 144 -2.27 8.44 -12.91
N SER A 145 -1.49 7.36 -12.77
CA SER A 145 -2.01 6.07 -12.32
C SER A 145 -2.60 6.15 -10.91
N LEU A 146 -1.99 6.93 -10.01
CA LEU A 146 -2.53 7.15 -8.66
C LEU A 146 -3.82 7.97 -8.68
N THR A 147 -3.89 9.03 -9.49
CA THR A 147 -5.11 9.85 -9.63
C THR A 147 -6.26 9.06 -10.25
N SER A 148 -6.04 8.30 -11.33
CA SER A 148 -7.08 7.44 -11.90
C SER A 148 -7.53 6.36 -10.92
N TRP A 149 -6.61 5.78 -10.15
CA TRP A 149 -6.97 4.85 -9.08
C TRP A 149 -7.81 5.51 -7.98
N GLU A 150 -7.51 6.75 -7.58
CA GLU A 150 -8.32 7.49 -6.61
C GLU A 150 -9.75 7.69 -7.11
N GLU A 151 -9.91 8.11 -8.36
CA GLU A 151 -11.21 8.32 -8.99
C GLU A 151 -12.03 7.03 -9.11
N GLU A 152 -11.39 5.94 -9.54
CA GLU A 152 -12.04 4.66 -9.82
C GLU A 152 -12.28 3.81 -8.57
N SER A 153 -11.37 3.86 -7.60
CA SER A 153 -11.38 2.95 -6.45
C SER A 153 -11.66 3.66 -5.13
N LEU A 154 -11.10 4.84 -4.86
CA LEU A 154 -11.22 5.50 -3.56
C LEU A 154 -12.52 6.32 -3.43
N ILE A 155 -12.84 7.16 -4.41
CA ILE A 155 -14.04 8.01 -4.36
C ILE A 155 -15.34 7.19 -4.17
N PRO A 156 -15.55 6.04 -4.84
CA PRO A 156 -16.74 5.22 -4.62
C PRO A 156 -16.83 4.58 -3.23
N LEU A 157 -15.70 4.41 -2.54
CA LEU A 157 -15.68 3.87 -1.17
C LEU A 157 -16.10 4.92 -0.15
N LEU A 158 -15.69 6.18 -0.35
CA LEU A 158 -16.02 7.30 0.56
C LEU A 158 -17.52 7.57 0.68
N GLN A 159 -18.31 7.13 -0.30
CA GLN A 159 -19.76 7.29 -0.31
C GLN A 159 -20.49 6.30 0.61
N VAL A 160 -19.81 5.21 1.02
CA VAL A 160 -20.37 4.15 1.86
C VAL A 160 -20.01 4.39 3.31
N ARG A 161 -21.00 4.38 4.20
CA ARG A 161 -20.78 4.47 5.65
C ARG A 161 -20.86 3.08 6.26
N ALA A 162 -19.78 2.62 6.89
CA ALA A 162 -19.77 1.39 7.67
C ALA A 162 -19.11 1.61 9.05
N TYR A 163 -19.44 0.72 9.99
CA TYR A 163 -18.78 0.67 11.30
C TYR A 163 -18.35 -0.77 11.60
N PRO A 164 -17.08 -1.02 11.95
CA PRO A 164 -15.97 -0.06 11.94
C PRO A 164 -15.58 0.32 10.49
N ASP A 165 -14.88 1.44 10.30
CA ASP A 165 -14.61 2.02 8.97
C ASP A 165 -13.21 1.62 8.44
N PRO A 166 -13.10 0.62 7.54
CA PRO A 166 -11.83 0.17 6.99
C PRO A 166 -11.22 1.16 5.98
N ILE A 167 -11.95 2.18 5.53
CA ILE A 167 -11.51 3.07 4.44
C ILE A 167 -10.29 3.89 4.87
N GLY A 168 -10.15 4.20 6.16
CA GLY A 168 -9.03 4.99 6.66
C GLY A 168 -7.65 4.41 6.32
N SER A 169 -7.54 3.08 6.29
CA SER A 169 -6.32 2.38 5.89
C SER A 169 -5.98 2.60 4.41
N ILE A 170 -6.98 2.64 3.54
CA ILE A 170 -6.86 2.84 2.09
C ILE A 170 -6.47 4.28 1.77
N ILE A 171 -7.08 5.25 2.46
CA ILE A 171 -6.73 6.67 2.32
C ILE A 171 -5.29 6.90 2.75
N LEU A 172 -4.86 6.35 3.91
CA LEU A 172 -3.48 6.49 4.34
C LEU A 172 -2.51 5.83 3.34
N ALA A 173 -2.83 4.62 2.89
CA ALA A 173 -2.05 3.90 1.89
C ALA A 173 -1.85 4.74 0.62
N TYR A 174 -2.92 5.35 0.11
CA TYR A 174 -2.88 6.25 -1.05
C TYR A 174 -1.96 7.44 -0.84
N HIS A 175 -2.14 8.19 0.26
CA HIS A 175 -1.27 9.33 0.59
C HIS A 175 0.20 8.90 0.75
N THR A 176 0.44 7.74 1.36
CA THR A 176 1.78 7.18 1.56
C THR A 176 2.48 6.95 0.23
N LEU A 177 1.81 6.35 -0.77
CA LEU A 177 2.38 6.15 -2.10
C LEU A 177 2.74 7.47 -2.78
N ARG A 178 1.86 8.48 -2.70
CA ARG A 178 2.12 9.80 -3.29
C ARG A 178 3.33 10.47 -2.65
N VAL A 179 3.39 10.51 -1.30
CA VAL A 179 4.54 11.08 -0.58
C VAL A 179 5.84 10.38 -0.99
N ILE A 180 5.81 9.06 -1.12
CA ILE A 180 7.00 8.28 -1.49
C ILE A 180 7.40 8.52 -2.96
N LEU A 181 6.44 8.63 -3.87
CA LEU A 181 6.70 9.02 -5.27
C LEU A 181 7.42 10.38 -5.33
N TYR A 182 6.83 11.41 -4.73
CA TYR A 182 7.39 12.77 -4.76
C TYR A 182 8.76 12.83 -4.07
N ARG A 183 8.93 12.14 -2.95
CA ARG A 183 10.24 12.03 -2.29
C ARG A 183 11.28 11.38 -3.19
N ALA A 184 10.92 10.33 -3.92
CA ALA A 184 11.84 9.66 -4.84
C ALA A 184 12.30 10.58 -5.97
N VAL A 185 11.38 11.40 -6.48
CA VAL A 185 11.65 12.35 -7.58
C VAL A 185 12.48 13.53 -7.09
N LEU A 186 12.12 14.13 -5.95
CA LEU A 186 12.86 15.26 -5.36
C LEU A 186 14.33 14.93 -5.08
N LEU A 187 14.60 13.78 -4.46
CA LEU A 187 15.98 13.32 -4.19
C LEU A 187 16.81 13.19 -5.48
N LYS A 188 16.16 12.89 -6.61
CA LYS A 188 16.82 12.74 -7.90
C LYS A 188 16.99 14.10 -8.58
N LEU A 189 16.01 14.99 -8.48
CA LEU A 189 16.10 16.36 -9.01
C LEU A 189 17.18 17.17 -8.31
N GLU A 190 17.30 17.05 -6.98
CA GLU A 190 18.37 17.69 -6.19
C GLU A 190 19.75 17.30 -6.73
N ARG A 191 19.95 16.02 -7.03
CA ARG A 191 21.20 15.51 -7.63
C ARG A 191 21.42 15.95 -9.08
N LEU A 192 20.35 16.29 -9.80
CA LEU A 192 20.40 16.77 -11.18
C LEU A 192 20.52 18.30 -11.27
N GLU A 193 20.49 19.02 -10.14
CA GLU A 193 20.52 20.49 -10.09
C GLU A 193 19.48 21.14 -11.02
N THR A 194 18.32 20.47 -11.17
CA THR A 194 17.22 20.91 -12.03
C THR A 194 16.15 21.61 -11.19
N ASP A 195 15.44 22.58 -11.78
CA ASP A 195 14.32 23.23 -11.09
C ASP A 195 13.27 22.19 -10.65
N ALA A 196 12.96 22.24 -9.35
CA ALA A 196 12.04 21.34 -8.68
C ALA A 196 10.81 22.08 -8.13
N SER A 197 10.65 23.38 -8.40
CA SER A 197 9.59 24.25 -7.88
C SER A 197 8.20 23.59 -7.95
N LEU A 198 7.77 23.18 -9.15
CA LEU A 198 6.49 22.53 -9.38
C LEU A 198 6.31 21.21 -8.59
N ILE A 199 7.38 20.42 -8.46
CA ILE A 199 7.34 19.15 -7.75
C ILE A 199 7.30 19.37 -6.23
N ILE A 200 8.00 20.40 -5.74
CA ILE A 200 7.96 20.81 -4.33
C ILE A 200 6.54 21.26 -3.96
N ASP A 201 5.90 22.10 -4.78
CA ASP A 201 4.54 22.58 -4.53
C ASP A 201 3.54 21.40 -4.46
N LYS A 202 3.66 20.45 -5.39
CA LYS A 202 2.84 19.23 -5.37
C LYS A 202 3.12 18.37 -4.14
N ALA A 203 4.39 18.14 -3.80
CA ALA A 203 4.78 17.35 -2.65
C ALA A 203 4.28 17.96 -1.33
N PHE A 204 4.30 19.29 -1.23
CA PHE A 204 3.76 20.03 -0.11
C PHE A 204 2.25 19.85 0.01
N ALA A 205 1.50 20.01 -1.09
CA ALA A 205 0.05 19.78 -1.10
C ALA A 205 -0.29 18.36 -0.64
N VAL A 206 0.35 17.34 -1.22
CA VAL A 206 0.14 15.92 -0.86
C VAL A 206 0.42 15.68 0.63
N SER A 207 1.52 16.23 1.15
CA SER A 207 1.91 16.04 2.55
C SER A 207 0.94 16.75 3.48
N SER A 208 0.46 17.94 3.11
CA SER A 208 -0.55 18.69 3.86
C SER A 208 -1.88 17.92 3.92
N ASP A 209 -2.31 17.33 2.81
CA ASP A 209 -3.51 16.50 2.75
C ASP A 209 -3.37 15.27 3.66
N ALA A 210 -2.23 14.59 3.60
CA ALA A 210 -1.94 13.43 4.44
C ALA A 210 -1.94 13.77 5.94
N ILE A 211 -1.31 14.89 6.31
CA ILE A 211 -1.28 15.38 7.70
C ILE A 211 -2.70 15.72 8.16
N SER A 212 -3.45 16.44 7.33
CA SER A 212 -4.83 16.84 7.63
C SER A 212 -5.73 15.62 7.78
N PHE A 213 -5.56 14.58 6.97
CA PHE A 213 -6.26 13.32 7.12
C PHE A 213 -5.92 12.63 8.45
N VAL A 214 -4.63 12.49 8.77
CA VAL A 214 -4.18 11.85 10.03
C VAL A 214 -4.68 12.61 11.26
N GLN A 215 -4.70 13.95 11.22
CA GLN A 215 -5.22 14.79 12.30
C GLN A 215 -6.73 14.64 12.52
N ASN A 216 -7.47 14.30 11.47
CA ASN A 216 -8.93 14.14 11.49
C ASN A 216 -9.36 12.66 11.53
N LEU A 217 -8.45 11.72 11.84
CA LEU A 217 -8.78 10.30 11.97
C LEU A 217 -9.84 10.08 13.04
N THR A 218 -10.93 9.42 12.67
CA THR A 218 -12.01 9.11 13.59
C THR A 218 -11.70 7.85 14.41
N MET A 219 -12.31 7.70 15.60
CA MET A 219 -12.20 6.48 16.41
C MET A 219 -12.67 5.21 15.67
N SER A 220 -13.67 5.33 14.79
CA SER A 220 -14.15 4.24 13.93
C SER A 220 -13.10 3.78 12.92
N GLN A 221 -12.34 4.72 12.36
CA GLN A 221 -11.26 4.42 11.43
C GLN A 221 -10.04 3.88 12.15
N MET A 222 -9.74 4.38 13.35
CA MET A 222 -8.64 3.89 14.18
C MET A 222 -8.86 2.44 14.63
N SER A 223 -10.10 2.02 14.89
CA SER A 223 -10.39 0.65 15.31
C SER A 223 -10.35 -0.37 14.16
N ALA A 224 -10.68 0.03 12.92
CA ALA A 224 -10.54 -0.79 11.71
C ALA A 224 -9.22 -0.58 10.95
N PHE A 225 -8.34 0.28 11.47
CA PHE A 225 -7.11 0.72 10.79
C PHE A 225 -6.12 -0.41 10.55
N TRP A 226 -6.08 -1.35 11.49
CA TRP A 226 -5.13 -2.44 11.49
C TRP A 226 -5.70 -3.56 10.63
N TRP A 227 -4.91 -4.03 9.67
CA TRP A 227 -5.21 -5.28 8.97
C TRP A 227 -5.62 -6.32 10.02
N PRO A 228 -6.81 -6.90 9.92
CA PRO A 228 -7.21 -8.02 10.77
C PRO A 228 -6.39 -9.23 10.32
N CYS A 229 -5.12 -9.27 10.73
CA CYS A 229 -4.34 -10.49 10.75
C CYS A 229 -4.61 -11.09 12.13
N GLU A 230 -5.77 -11.72 12.27
CA GLU A 230 -6.09 -12.43 13.50
C GLU A 230 -4.97 -13.45 13.77
N SER A 231 -4.42 -13.35 14.99
CA SER A 231 -3.55 -14.33 15.65
C SER A 231 -2.12 -14.48 15.11
N TYR A 232 -1.29 -13.43 15.21
CA TYR A 232 0.16 -13.61 15.38
C TYR A 232 0.75 -12.62 16.40
N PRO A 233 1.70 -13.05 17.25
CA PRO A 233 2.41 -12.18 18.21
C PRO A 233 3.23 -11.03 17.56
N PHE A 234 3.22 -10.95 16.23
CA PHE A 234 3.84 -9.88 15.44
C PHE A 234 3.01 -8.60 15.39
N GLN A 235 1.70 -8.66 15.69
CA GLN A 235 0.85 -7.47 15.84
C GLN A 235 1.23 -6.65 17.06
N ASP A 236 1.59 -7.28 18.18
CA ASP A 236 2.02 -6.55 19.38
C ASP A 236 3.32 -5.78 19.12
N GLU A 237 4.22 -6.33 18.31
CA GLU A 237 5.45 -5.66 17.94
C GLU A 237 5.13 -4.47 17.02
N ILE A 238 4.38 -4.64 15.93
CA ILE A 238 4.02 -3.53 15.02
C ILE A 238 3.13 -2.47 15.70
N ALA A 239 2.15 -2.87 16.52
CA ALA A 239 1.31 -1.96 17.30
C ALA A 239 2.12 -1.24 18.40
N SER A 240 3.09 -1.91 19.04
CA SER A 240 4.06 -1.28 19.95
C SER A 240 4.98 -0.31 19.21
N LEU A 241 5.41 -0.66 18.00
CA LEU A 241 6.27 0.15 17.13
C LEU A 241 5.52 1.42 16.69
N TRP A 242 4.23 1.35 16.34
CA TRP A 242 3.40 2.52 15.99
C TRP A 242 2.90 3.32 17.22
N GLY A 243 2.63 2.65 18.34
CA GLY A 243 2.32 3.28 19.63
C GLY A 243 3.52 3.95 20.32
N LYS A 244 4.74 3.70 19.82
CA LYS A 244 5.96 4.45 20.15
C LYS A 244 6.21 5.61 19.17
N ILE A 245 5.71 5.49 17.92
CA ILE A 245 5.85 6.53 16.88
C ILE A 245 4.93 7.73 17.13
N LEU A 246 3.72 7.48 17.64
CA LEU A 246 2.88 8.52 18.22
C LEU A 246 3.23 8.56 19.73
N PRO A 247 3.54 9.74 20.32
CA PRO A 247 3.76 9.79 21.76
C PRO A 247 2.54 9.18 22.46
N PRO A 248 2.73 8.49 23.60
CA PRO A 248 1.60 8.07 24.39
C PRO A 248 0.84 9.35 24.73
N ILE A 249 -0.40 9.46 24.26
CA ILE A 249 -1.36 10.39 24.85
C ILE A 249 -1.60 9.82 26.25
N SER A 250 -0.70 10.15 27.16
CA SER A 250 -0.90 9.93 28.58
C SER A 250 -2.10 10.80 28.93
N TYR A 251 -3.24 10.16 29.18
CA TYR A 251 -4.44 10.75 29.75
C TYR A 251 -4.20 11.24 31.19
N SER A 252 -3.05 11.87 31.46
CA SER A 252 -2.60 12.32 32.78
C SER A 252 -2.11 13.77 32.79
N LEU A 253 -2.34 14.53 31.72
CA LEU A 253 -2.14 15.99 31.70
C LEU A 253 -3.42 16.78 31.40
N LEU A 254 -4.59 16.15 31.50
CA LEU A 254 -5.89 16.83 31.59
C LEU A 254 -6.50 16.60 32.98
N ILE A 255 -5.80 17.10 34.01
CA ILE A 255 -6.39 17.50 35.29
C ILE A 255 -5.87 18.92 35.57
N LEU A 256 -6.63 19.92 35.11
CA LEU A 256 -7.56 20.58 36.02
C LEU A 256 -8.96 20.09 35.66
#